data_AF-A0A8S3IXP3-F1
#
_entry.id   AF-A0A8S3IXP3-F1
#
_cell.length_a   1.000
_cell.length_b   1.000
_cell.length_c   1.000
_cell.angle_alpha   90.00
_cell.angle_beta   90.00
_cell.angle_gamma   90.00
#
_symmetry.space_group_name_H-M   'P 1'
#
loop_
_entity.id
_entity.type
_entity.pdbx_description
1 polymer ?
#
loop_
_entity_poly.entity_id
_entity_poly.type
_entity_poly.pdbx_seq_one_letter_code
_entity_poly.pdbx_strand_id
1 'polypeptide(L)'
;MYDSGTTTIGEYTFIYSGHSSADKTRSAHGVAIVLNKQATTAWKNLGSTWEAVNERIVMIRLASKPINVTVIAIYAPINPKNQQQAGSTTDPFYEDLQKTINKVPKCDMLLIIGDFNARVGQEQHRTSSNVVGPHAVDTINDNGEHLVDFCS
;
A
#
# COMPACT_ATOMS: atom_id res chain seq x y z
N MET A 1 -5.49 -10.44 -19.76
CA MET A 1 -5.40 -9.01 -19.39
C MET A 1 -5.43 -8.96 -17.88
N TYR A 2 -4.26 -9.04 -17.24
CA TYR A 2 -4.05 -8.33 -15.98
C TYR A 2 -2.88 -7.41 -16.28
N ASP A 3 -3.30 -6.26 -16.78
CA ASP A 3 -2.55 -5.08 -17.11
C ASP A 3 -3.14 -4.05 -16.14
N SER A 4 -2.31 -3.27 -15.48
CA SER A 4 -2.78 -2.28 -14.50
C SER A 4 -3.76 -1.33 -15.19
N GLY A 5 -4.82 -0.92 -14.50
CA GLY A 5 -5.84 -0.14 -15.18
C GLY A 5 -6.98 0.34 -14.30
N THR A 6 -7.99 0.86 -14.98
CA THR A 6 -9.21 1.34 -14.35
C THR A 6 -10.42 0.75 -15.06
N THR A 7 -11.44 0.37 -14.30
CA THR A 7 -12.71 -0.09 -14.86
C THR A 7 -13.88 0.38 -14.00
N THR A 8 -15.05 0.51 -14.59
CA THR A 8 -16.27 0.90 -13.86
C THR A 8 -17.27 -0.25 -13.93
N ILE A 9 -17.74 -0.68 -12.77
CA ILE A 9 -18.76 -1.72 -12.63
C ILE A 9 -19.90 -1.14 -11.80
N GLY A 10 -21.03 -0.88 -12.46
CA GLY A 10 -22.14 -0.14 -11.85
C GLY A 10 -21.72 1.27 -11.46
N GLU A 11 -21.93 1.65 -10.20
CA GLU A 11 -21.53 2.96 -9.66
C GLU A 11 -20.12 2.98 -9.04
N TYR A 12 -19.39 1.86 -9.11
CA TYR A 12 -18.06 1.73 -8.52
C TYR A 12 -16.97 1.83 -9.58
N THR A 13 -15.91 2.58 -9.27
CA THR A 13 -14.70 2.66 -10.09
C THR A 13 -13.58 1.88 -9.41
N PHE A 14 -13.04 0.90 -10.13
CA PHE A 14 -11.91 0.09 -9.73
C PHE A 14 -10.65 0.67 -10.35
N ILE A 15 -9.62 0.87 -9.54
CA ILE A 15 -8.27 1.27 -9.96
C ILE A 15 -7.34 0.20 -9.42
N TYR A 16 -6.66 -0.54 -10.29
CA TYR A 16 -5.95 -1.75 -9.90
C TYR A 16 -4.57 -1.85 -10.56
N SER A 17 -3.65 -2.46 -9.83
CA SER A 17 -2.31 -2.82 -10.28
C SER A 17 -2.09 -4.31 -10.13
N GLY A 18 -1.49 -4.96 -11.12
CA GLY A 18 -1.29 -6.40 -11.14
C GLY A 18 -0.22 -6.84 -12.15
N HIS A 19 0.13 -8.13 -12.11
CA HIS A 19 1.22 -8.66 -12.93
C HIS A 19 0.80 -8.96 -14.37
N SER A 20 1.66 -8.63 -15.35
CA SER A 20 1.41 -8.87 -16.78
C SER A 20 1.17 -10.34 -17.09
N SER A 21 0.19 -10.62 -17.96
CA SER A 21 -0.27 -11.97 -18.29
C SER A 21 0.73 -12.86 -19.05
N ALA A 22 1.92 -12.34 -19.38
CA ALA A 22 2.97 -13.07 -20.10
C ALA A 22 3.70 -14.09 -19.20
N ASP A 23 3.80 -13.82 -17.90
CA ASP A 23 4.46 -14.69 -16.92
C ASP A 23 3.42 -15.41 -16.05
N LYS A 24 2.82 -16.47 -16.61
CA LYS A 24 1.84 -17.33 -15.92
C LYS A 24 2.47 -18.24 -14.86
N THR A 25 3.17 -17.68 -13.89
CA THR A 25 3.27 -18.37 -12.60
C THR A 25 1.98 -18.06 -11.85
N ARG A 26 1.37 -19.07 -11.22
CA ARG A 26 0.08 -19.01 -10.50
C ARG A 26 0.11 -18.11 -9.24
N SER A 27 1.03 -17.16 -9.13
CA SER A 27 1.09 -16.28 -7.97
C SER A 27 0.16 -15.10 -8.15
N ALA A 28 -0.96 -15.18 -7.44
CA ALA A 28 -1.97 -14.14 -7.29
C ALA A 28 -1.34 -12.88 -6.65
N HIS A 29 -0.94 -11.93 -7.48
CA HIS A 29 -0.52 -10.61 -7.05
C HIS A 29 -1.45 -9.56 -7.65
N GLY A 30 -1.79 -8.57 -6.84
CA GLY A 30 -2.60 -7.44 -7.26
C GLY A 30 -3.14 -6.66 -6.09
N VAL A 31 -3.27 -5.35 -6.29
CA VAL A 31 -3.89 -4.43 -5.34
C VAL A 31 -4.90 -3.58 -6.11
N ALA A 32 -6.03 -3.28 -5.46
CA ALA A 32 -7.07 -2.45 -6.06
C ALA A 32 -7.67 -1.49 -5.04
N ILE A 33 -7.99 -0.28 -5.51
CA ILE A 33 -8.82 0.69 -4.81
C ILE A 33 -10.18 0.72 -5.48
N VAL A 34 -11.24 0.59 -4.70
CA VAL A 34 -12.62 0.69 -5.16
C VAL A 34 -13.22 1.99 -4.66
N LEU A 35 -13.61 2.84 -5.59
CA LEU A 35 -14.23 4.14 -5.33
C LEU A 35 -15.73 4.02 -5.50
N ASN A 36 -16.49 4.53 -4.53
CA ASN A 36 -17.92 4.79 -4.72
C ASN A 36 -18.12 6.05 -5.58
N LYS A 37 -19.36 6.36 -5.94
CA LYS A 37 -19.71 7.53 -6.76
C LYS A 37 -19.08 8.85 -6.30
N GLN A 38 -19.12 9.13 -4.99
CA GLN A 38 -18.57 10.37 -4.43
C GLN A 38 -17.05 10.42 -4.57
N ALA A 39 -16.36 9.34 -4.22
CA ALA A 39 -14.92 9.23 -4.35
C ALA A 39 -14.47 9.25 -5.82
N THR A 40 -15.24 8.63 -6.73
CA THR A 40 -15.02 8.70 -8.18
C THR A 40 -15.11 10.14 -8.68
N THR A 41 -16.09 10.93 -8.23
CA THR A 41 -16.16 12.36 -8.58
C THR A 41 -14.95 13.12 -8.05
N ALA A 42 -14.55 12.88 -6.80
CA ALA A 42 -13.36 13.49 -6.22
C ALA A 42 -12.07 13.16 -6.98
N TRP A 43 -11.92 11.92 -7.41
CA TRP A 43 -10.80 11.46 -8.24
C TRP A 43 -10.79 12.11 -9.62
N LYS A 44 -11.95 12.15 -10.29
CA LYS A 44 -12.12 12.80 -11.61
C LYS A 44 -11.83 14.29 -11.57
N ASN A 45 -12.20 14.97 -10.48
CA ASN A 45 -11.93 16.40 -10.29
C ASN A 45 -10.43 16.74 -10.24
N LEU A 46 -9.56 15.77 -9.93
CA LEU A 46 -8.10 15.90 -10.02
C LEU A 46 -7.51 15.27 -11.30
N GLY A 47 -8.34 15.09 -12.32
CA GLY A 47 -7.91 14.57 -13.63
C GLY A 47 -7.83 13.05 -13.71
N SER A 48 -8.42 12.32 -12.75
CA SER A 48 -8.40 10.84 -12.72
C SER A 48 -6.97 10.28 -12.67
N THR A 49 -6.07 10.95 -11.94
CA THR A 49 -4.66 10.56 -11.85
C THR A 49 -4.47 9.36 -10.94
N TRP A 50 -3.67 8.39 -11.40
CA TRP A 50 -3.29 7.20 -10.65
C TRP A 50 -1.92 6.71 -11.13
N GLU A 51 -1.23 5.97 -10.27
CA GLU A 51 0.06 5.35 -10.58
C GLU A 51 0.02 3.90 -10.12
N ALA A 52 0.16 2.96 -11.06
CA ALA A 52 0.55 1.58 -10.74
C ALA A 52 2.07 1.55 -10.58
N VAL A 53 2.54 1.43 -9.34
CA VAL A 53 3.97 1.42 -9.04
C VAL A 53 4.52 0.03 -9.32
N ASN A 54 3.88 -1.00 -8.77
CA ASN A 54 4.14 -2.42 -9.04
C ASN A 54 2.87 -3.23 -8.70
N GLU A 55 2.91 -4.56 -8.77
CA GLU A 55 1.76 -5.43 -8.52
C GLU A 55 1.25 -5.41 -7.05
N ARG A 56 1.94 -4.68 -6.18
CA ARG A 56 1.65 -4.55 -4.75
C ARG A 56 1.37 -3.13 -4.29
N ILE A 57 1.60 -2.11 -5.12
CA ILE A 57 1.43 -0.70 -4.74
C ILE A 57 0.69 0.05 -5.86
N VAL A 58 -0.41 0.69 -5.49
CA VAL A 58 -1.15 1.61 -6.36
C VAL A 58 -1.44 2.91 -5.61
N MET A 59 -1.25 4.04 -6.29
CA MET A 59 -1.48 5.37 -5.72
C MET A 59 -2.56 6.10 -6.52
N ILE A 60 -3.44 6.81 -5.80
CA ILE A 60 -4.42 7.73 -6.38
C ILE A 60 -4.45 9.04 -5.60
N ARG A 61 -4.99 10.09 -6.22
CA ARG A 61 -5.22 11.38 -5.56
C ARG A 61 -6.69 11.78 -5.67
N LEU A 62 -7.27 12.20 -4.54
CA LEU A 62 -8.69 12.57 -4.42
C LEU A 62 -8.82 14.05 -4.06
N ALA A 63 -9.70 14.77 -4.79
CA ALA A 63 -10.08 16.13 -4.39
C ALA A 63 -10.85 16.08 -3.08
N SER A 64 -10.39 16.82 -2.08
CA SER A 64 -11.12 16.97 -0.82
C SER A 64 -10.91 18.39 -0.26
N LYS A 65 -11.77 18.78 0.68
CA LYS A 65 -11.70 20.07 1.38
C LYS A 65 -11.53 19.80 2.88
N PRO A 66 -10.62 20.51 3.57
CA PRO A 66 -9.82 21.63 3.09
C PRO A 66 -8.56 21.24 2.30
N ILE A 67 -8.14 19.98 2.35
CA ILE A 67 -6.91 19.48 1.72
C ILE A 67 -7.22 18.25 0.87
N ASN A 68 -6.45 18.06 -0.21
CA ASN A 68 -6.53 16.85 -1.03
C ASN A 68 -6.00 15.64 -0.25
N VAL A 69 -6.43 14.45 -0.65
CA VAL A 69 -5.99 13.20 -0.05
C VAL A 69 -5.27 12.37 -1.10
N THR A 70 -4.03 11.98 -0.82
CA THR A 70 -3.31 10.97 -1.60
C THR A 70 -3.42 9.63 -0.89
N VAL A 71 -3.94 8.62 -1.59
CA VAL A 71 -4.11 7.27 -1.06
C VAL A 71 -3.11 6.35 -1.75
N ILE A 72 -2.27 5.68 -0.97
CA ILE A 72 -1.40 4.60 -1.44
C ILE A 72 -1.97 3.31 -0.88
N ALA A 73 -2.50 2.45 -1.75
CA ALA A 73 -2.92 1.12 -1.37
C ALA A 73 -1.79 0.12 -1.61
N ILE A 74 -1.55 -0.73 -0.61
CA ILE A 74 -0.44 -1.66 -0.59
C ILE A 74 -0.86 -3.11 -0.29
N TYR A 75 -0.03 -4.04 -0.72
CA TYR A 75 -0.04 -5.43 -0.27
C TYR A 75 1.40 -5.94 -0.12
N ALA A 76 1.95 -5.86 1.09
CA ALA A 76 3.33 -6.25 1.38
C ALA A 76 3.58 -7.74 1.12
N PRO A 77 4.82 -8.15 0.77
CA PRO A 77 5.17 -9.57 0.65
C PRO A 77 4.98 -10.31 1.98
N ILE A 78 4.63 -11.60 1.88
CA ILE A 78 4.65 -12.50 3.05
C ILE A 78 6.10 -12.91 3.26
N ASN A 79 6.60 -12.79 4.49
CA ASN A 79 7.92 -13.28 4.84
C ASN A 79 8.11 -14.73 4.40
N PRO A 80 9.11 -15.05 3.58
CA PRO A 80 9.41 -16.41 3.23
C PRO A 80 9.84 -17.17 4.50
N LYS A 81 9.35 -18.40 4.65
CA LYS A 81 9.65 -19.24 5.83
C LYS A 81 11.15 -19.54 6.01
N ASN A 82 11.96 -19.33 4.97
CA ASN A 82 13.39 -19.57 4.96
C ASN A 82 14.14 -18.23 4.96
N GLN A 83 14.97 -18.02 5.99
CA GLN A 83 15.76 -16.79 6.20
C GLN A 83 16.64 -16.39 5.00
N GLN A 84 17.04 -17.33 4.14
CA GLN A 84 17.83 -17.04 2.93
C GLN A 84 17.10 -16.20 1.87
N GLN A 85 15.77 -16.11 1.91
CA GLN A 85 14.97 -15.27 1.01
C GLN A 85 14.32 -14.06 1.70
N ALA A 86 14.44 -13.97 3.04
CA ALA A 86 13.77 -12.94 3.83
C ALA A 86 14.35 -11.54 3.55
N GLY A 87 15.66 -11.42 3.44
CA GLY A 87 16.32 -10.15 3.12
C GLY A 87 16.27 -9.73 1.65
N SER A 88 15.72 -10.52 0.72
CA SER A 88 15.79 -10.21 -0.71
C SER A 88 14.50 -9.65 -1.32
N THR A 89 13.38 -9.67 -0.59
CA THR A 89 12.06 -9.26 -1.15
C THR A 89 11.34 -8.17 -0.36
N THR A 90 11.65 -8.03 0.94
CA THR A 90 11.03 -7.01 1.79
C THR A 90 11.66 -5.63 1.58
N ASP A 91 12.98 -5.56 1.42
CA ASP A 91 13.68 -4.29 1.20
C ASP A 91 13.24 -3.54 -0.07
N PRO A 92 13.12 -4.20 -1.25
CA PRO A 92 12.65 -3.52 -2.46
C PRO A 92 11.22 -2.97 -2.33
N PHE A 93 10.35 -3.64 -1.57
CA PHE A 93 8.98 -3.19 -1.35
C PHE A 93 8.93 -1.88 -0.55
N TYR A 94 9.67 -1.80 0.56
CA TYR A 94 9.73 -0.58 1.37
C TYR A 94 10.47 0.56 0.64
N GLU A 95 11.47 0.26 -0.19
CA GLU A 95 12.09 1.26 -1.06
C GLU A 95 11.10 1.86 -2.07
N ASP A 96 10.33 1.01 -2.77
CA ASP A 96 9.33 1.47 -3.73
C ASP A 96 8.21 2.27 -3.04
N LEU A 97 7.80 1.83 -1.85
CA LEU A 97 6.85 2.56 -1.02
C LEU A 97 7.40 3.95 -0.64
N GLN A 98 8.66 4.02 -0.18
CA GLN A 98 9.29 5.30 0.18
C GLN A 98 9.42 6.23 -1.03
N LYS A 99 9.82 5.71 -2.19
CA LYS A 99 9.88 6.48 -3.45
C LYS A 99 8.50 7.01 -3.84
N THR A 100 7.43 6.24 -3.60
CA THR A 100 6.05 6.64 -3.86
C THR A 100 5.61 7.74 -2.90
N ILE A 101 5.91 7.62 -1.61
CA ILE A 101 5.64 8.67 -0.60
C ILE A 101 6.35 9.97 -0.95
N ASN A 102 7.59 9.91 -1.44
CA ASN A 102 8.36 11.09 -1.81
C ASN A 102 7.74 11.88 -2.98
N LYS A 103 6.87 11.26 -3.79
CA LYS A 103 6.13 11.92 -4.88
C LYS A 103 4.88 12.66 -4.37
N VAL A 104 4.42 12.38 -3.16
CA VAL A 104 3.18 12.93 -2.60
C VAL A 104 3.34 14.44 -2.40
N PRO A 105 2.41 15.28 -2.90
CA PRO A 105 2.45 16.71 -2.63
C PRO A 105 2.43 17.00 -1.13
N LYS A 106 3.34 17.87 -0.64
CA LYS A 106 3.48 18.18 0.79
C LYS A 106 2.21 18.72 1.48
N CYS A 107 1.29 19.28 0.71
CA CYS A 107 0.02 19.84 1.22
C CYS A 107 -1.13 18.84 1.21
N ASP A 108 -0.92 17.63 0.70
CA ASP A 108 -1.91 16.57 0.72
C ASP A 108 -1.87 15.81 2.05
N MET A 109 -3.04 15.35 2.50
CA MET A 109 -3.11 14.29 3.49
C MET A 109 -2.68 12.97 2.83
N LEU A 110 -1.65 12.33 3.37
CA LEU A 110 -1.22 11.00 2.95
C LEU A 110 -1.96 9.92 3.75
N LEU A 111 -2.56 8.98 3.04
CA LEU A 111 -3.17 7.78 3.60
C LEU A 111 -2.52 6.55 2.96
N ILE A 112 -1.81 5.74 3.76
CA ILE A 112 -1.29 4.43 3.33
C ILE A 112 -2.22 3.37 3.90
N ILE A 113 -2.84 2.57 3.02
CA ILE A 113 -3.83 1.55 3.40
C ILE A 113 -3.49 0.20 2.78
N GLY A 114 -3.99 -0.86 3.38
CA GLY A 114 -3.83 -2.21 2.88
C GLY A 114 -3.17 -3.10 3.92
N ASP A 115 -2.56 -4.17 3.43
CA ASP A 115 -2.01 -5.21 4.29
C ASP A 115 -0.49 -5.20 4.26
N PHE A 116 0.11 -4.86 5.41
CA PHE A 116 1.56 -4.85 5.61
C PHE A 116 2.12 -6.26 5.92
N ASN A 117 1.27 -7.28 6.10
CA ASN A 117 1.67 -8.61 6.57
C ASN A 117 2.56 -8.56 7.84
N ALA A 118 2.36 -7.51 8.64
CA ALA A 118 3.19 -7.14 9.77
C ALA A 118 2.51 -7.51 11.08
N ARG A 119 3.27 -8.15 11.97
CA ARG A 119 2.93 -8.33 13.38
C ARG A 119 3.98 -7.56 14.14
N VAL A 120 3.60 -6.44 14.74
CA VAL A 120 4.54 -5.55 15.44
C VAL A 120 4.83 -6.01 16.87
N GLY A 121 3.92 -6.80 17.45
CA GLY A 121 4.01 -7.36 18.79
C GLY A 121 3.95 -6.36 19.94
N GLN A 122 3.42 -6.79 21.08
CA GLN A 122 3.16 -5.89 22.22
C GLN A 122 4.44 -5.29 22.83
N GLU A 123 5.53 -6.06 22.81
CA GLU A 123 6.80 -5.64 23.43
C GLU A 123 7.41 -4.41 22.74
N GLN A 124 7.15 -4.19 21.44
CA GLN A 124 7.63 -3.00 20.74
C GLN A 124 7.05 -1.70 21.27
N HIS A 125 5.92 -1.73 21.97
CA HIS A 125 5.41 -0.54 22.62
C HIS A 125 6.40 0.02 23.66
N ARG A 126 7.23 -0.83 24.29
CA ARG A 126 8.20 -0.37 25.30
C ARG A 126 9.37 0.40 24.70
N THR A 127 9.74 0.10 23.47
CA THR A 127 10.89 0.69 22.76
C THR A 127 10.49 1.74 21.74
N SER A 128 9.29 1.62 21.16
CA SER A 128 8.81 2.41 20.02
C SER A 128 7.39 2.93 20.25
N SER A 129 7.11 3.43 21.46
CA SER A 129 5.77 3.90 21.89
C SER A 129 5.19 5.06 21.06
N ASN A 130 6.02 5.79 20.32
CA ASN A 130 5.62 6.84 19.39
C ASN A 130 4.96 6.31 18.11
N VAL A 131 5.22 5.04 17.75
CA VAL A 131 4.71 4.42 16.51
C VAL A 131 3.87 3.17 16.77
N VAL A 132 4.14 2.43 17.85
CA VAL A 132 3.39 1.22 18.24
C VAL A 132 2.50 1.50 19.43
N GLY A 133 1.19 1.21 19.30
CA GLY A 133 0.23 1.29 20.39
C GLY A 133 0.32 0.11 21.38
N PRO A 134 -0.28 0.22 22.58
CA PRO A 134 -0.11 -0.75 23.68
C PRO A 134 -0.85 -2.09 23.49
N HIS A 135 -1.64 -2.22 22.42
CA HIS A 135 -2.58 -3.33 22.21
C HIS A 135 -2.22 -4.21 21.00
N ALA A 136 -0.96 -4.16 20.54
CA ALA A 136 -0.50 -5.10 19.52
C ALA A 136 -0.59 -6.55 20.03
N VAL A 137 -1.01 -7.44 19.15
CA VAL A 137 -1.14 -8.88 19.41
C VAL A 137 0.06 -9.59 18.76
N ASP A 138 0.35 -10.81 19.21
CA ASP A 138 1.41 -11.69 18.71
C ASP A 138 2.85 -11.25 19.01
N THR A 139 3.79 -12.13 18.66
CA THR A 139 5.22 -11.81 18.62
C THR A 139 5.54 -11.07 17.33
N ILE A 140 6.53 -10.17 17.42
CA ILE A 140 7.03 -9.47 16.24
C ILE A 140 7.52 -10.44 15.16
N ASN A 141 7.24 -10.13 13.89
CA ASN A 141 7.86 -10.77 12.73
C ASN A 141 8.71 -9.77 11.94
N ASP A 142 9.51 -10.24 10.97
CA ASP A 142 10.41 -9.36 10.21
C ASP A 142 9.63 -8.20 9.54
N ASN A 143 8.43 -8.43 8.99
CA ASN A 143 7.60 -7.35 8.44
C ASN A 143 7.18 -6.33 9.50
N GLY A 144 6.97 -6.78 10.74
CA GLY A 144 6.73 -5.92 11.90
C GLY A 144 7.94 -5.09 12.27
N GLU A 145 9.14 -5.66 12.24
CA GLU A 145 10.39 -4.91 12.46
C GLU A 145 10.56 -3.82 11.38
N HIS A 146 10.43 -4.19 10.11
CA HIS A 146 10.51 -3.24 9.00
C HIS A 146 9.44 -2.15 9.08
N LEU A 147 8.20 -2.48 9.45
CA LEU A 147 7.13 -1.49 9.59
C LEU A 147 7.42 -0.51 10.74
N VAL A 148 7.92 -1.01 11.87
CA VAL A 148 8.28 -0.16 13.02
C VAL A 148 9.42 0.77 12.66
N ASP A 149 10.46 0.25 12.00
CA ASP A 149 11.60 1.06 11.53
C ASP A 149 11.15 2.11 10.50
N PHE A 150 10.33 1.71 9.53
CA PHE A 150 9.79 2.59 8.50
C PHE A 150 8.91 3.73 9.05
N CYS A 151 8.20 3.49 10.16
CA CYS A 151 7.35 4.49 10.79
C CYS A 151 8.08 5.39 11.81
N SER A 152 9.28 5.01 12.25
CA SER A 152 10.05 5.71 13.29
C SER A 152 10.69 7.00 12.77
#